data_AF-A0A1S8FJC7-F1
#
_entry.id   AF-A0A1S8FJC7-F1
#
_cell.length_a   1.000
_cell.length_b   1.000
_cell.length_c   1.000
_cell.angle_alpha   90.00
_cell.angle_beta   90.00
_cell.angle_gamma   90.00
#
_symmetry.space_group_name_H-M   'P 1'
#
loop_
_entity.id
_entity.type
_entity.pdbx_description
1 polymer ?
#
loop_
_entity_poly.entity_id
_entity_poly.type
_entity_poly.pdbx_seq_one_letter_code
_entity_poly.pdbx_strand_id
1 'polypeptide(L)'
;MSLAADFDLLKTFGQIAAPAGLAIVVFLYLGRDIVAKNIFPTLTQQHAYHVVIALAFMAGIVALAGITAWVYVSTHVKAESNPPTASAKLPLLPGDTGWIFAGYSNIARGTFVEGPYVSVQGTTTRAVRRFVEIGDTIGLKVSRDVHIVDFKKIGVSSKLVSPITKGIIDEYDKTGITLPAGTELVVRDVSEGRWSDSPNAALWLRIVYVPR
;
A
#
# COMPACT_ATOMS: atom_id res chain seq x y z
N MET A 1 -20.06 -16.99 -6.36
CA MET A 1 -19.38 -15.69 -6.17
C MET A 1 -18.74 -15.75 -4.79
N SER A 2 -17.41 -15.61 -4.68
CA SER A 2 -16.74 -15.82 -3.38
C SER A 2 -16.79 -14.53 -2.56
N LEU A 3 -16.97 -14.66 -1.25
CA LEU A 3 -17.05 -13.55 -0.29
C LEU A 3 -15.82 -12.61 -0.35
N ALA A 4 -14.66 -13.13 -0.78
CA ALA A 4 -13.45 -12.36 -1.02
C ALA A 4 -13.58 -11.41 -2.24
N ALA A 5 -14.23 -11.86 -3.33
CA ALA A 5 -14.45 -11.03 -4.51
C ALA A 5 -15.43 -9.88 -4.22
N ASP A 6 -16.44 -10.11 -3.38
CA ASP A 6 -17.41 -9.08 -2.99
C ASP A 6 -16.77 -8.00 -2.10
N PHE A 7 -15.82 -8.39 -1.24
CA PHE A 7 -15.09 -7.45 -0.38
C PHE A 7 -14.09 -6.59 -1.16
N ASP A 8 -13.40 -7.16 -2.14
CA ASP A 8 -12.54 -6.40 -3.04
C ASP A 8 -13.35 -5.41 -3.87
N LEU A 9 -14.52 -5.83 -4.39
CA LEU A 9 -15.47 -4.94 -5.04
C LEU A 9 -15.90 -3.79 -4.13
N LEU A 10 -16.26 -4.07 -2.87
CA LEU A 10 -16.66 -3.04 -1.91
C LEU A 10 -15.52 -2.08 -1.58
N LYS A 11 -14.29 -2.57 -1.47
CA LYS A 11 -13.11 -1.75 -1.21
C LYS A 11 -12.80 -0.84 -2.41
N THR A 12 -12.89 -1.38 -3.62
CA THR A 12 -12.73 -0.61 -4.86
C THR A 12 -13.83 0.44 -4.98
N PHE A 13 -15.09 0.08 -4.74
CA PHE A 13 -16.19 1.04 -4.72
C PHE A 13 -16.03 2.10 -3.62
N GLY A 14 -15.55 1.73 -2.43
CA GLY A 14 -15.29 2.68 -1.34
C GLY A 14 -14.16 3.66 -1.67
N GLN A 15 -13.08 3.19 -2.31
CA GLN A 15 -11.99 4.04 -2.77
C GLN A 15 -12.41 4.96 -3.93
N ILE A 16 -13.27 4.48 -4.83
CA ILE A 16 -13.86 5.29 -5.92
C ILE A 16 -14.87 6.30 -5.36
N ALA A 17 -15.68 5.89 -4.38
CA ALA A 17 -16.72 6.71 -3.77
C ALA A 17 -16.15 7.79 -2.86
N ALA A 18 -14.93 7.69 -2.35
CA ALA A 18 -14.35 8.72 -1.50
C ALA A 18 -14.21 10.10 -2.21
N PRO A 19 -13.52 10.21 -3.37
CA PRO A 19 -13.43 11.48 -4.09
C PRO A 19 -14.76 11.87 -4.77
N ALA A 20 -15.51 10.91 -5.31
CA ALA A 20 -16.82 11.18 -5.92
C ALA A 20 -17.85 11.67 -4.88
N GLY A 21 -17.86 11.06 -3.70
CA GLY A 21 -18.71 11.44 -2.58
C GLY A 21 -18.38 12.84 -2.05
N LEU A 22 -17.10 13.19 -1.97
CA LEU A 22 -16.68 14.54 -1.58
C LEU A 22 -17.15 15.58 -2.61
N ALA A 23 -17.05 15.28 -3.91
CA ALA A 23 -17.57 16.15 -4.96
C ALA A 23 -19.10 16.34 -4.86
N ILE A 24 -19.86 15.27 -4.59
CA ILE A 24 -21.32 15.34 -4.39
C ILE A 24 -21.67 16.19 -3.17
N VAL A 25 -20.96 16.01 -2.04
CA VAL A 25 -21.20 16.81 -0.82
C VAL A 25 -20.95 18.28 -1.08
N VAL A 26 -19.84 18.63 -1.74
CA VAL A 26 -19.52 20.02 -2.12
C VAL A 26 -20.59 20.59 -3.06
N PHE A 27 -21.03 19.82 -4.05
CA PHE A 27 -22.08 20.24 -4.99
C PHE A 27 -23.42 20.50 -4.28
N LEU A 28 -23.88 19.57 -3.43
CA LEU A 28 -25.12 19.74 -2.67
C LEU A 28 -25.04 20.92 -1.69
N TYR A 29 -23.87 21.13 -1.07
CA TYR A 29 -23.64 22.27 -0.20
C TYR A 29 -23.75 23.60 -0.96
N LEU A 30 -23.12 23.72 -2.13
CA LEU A 30 -23.23 24.91 -2.99
C LEU A 30 -24.65 25.11 -3.51
N GLY A 31 -25.31 24.05 -3.97
CA GLY A 31 -26.70 24.11 -4.43
C GLY A 31 -27.64 24.60 -3.33
N ARG A 32 -27.47 24.11 -2.10
CA ARG A 32 -28.22 24.59 -0.94
C ARG A 32 -27.98 26.08 -0.67
N ASP A 33 -26.75 26.55 -0.72
CA ASP A 33 -26.42 27.97 -0.48
C ASP A 33 -27.02 28.89 -1.56
N ILE A 34 -27.00 28.47 -2.82
CA ILE A 34 -27.62 29.18 -3.95
C ILE A 34 -29.15 29.28 -3.76
N VAL A 35 -29.80 28.18 -3.39
CA VAL A 35 -31.25 28.17 -3.11
C VAL A 35 -31.60 29.04 -1.91
N ALA A 36 -30.78 29.01 -0.85
CA ALA A 36 -31.00 29.78 0.36
C ALA A 36 -30.88 31.31 0.14
N LYS A 37 -30.10 31.75 -0.86
CA LYS A 37 -29.87 33.18 -1.14
C LYS A 37 -31.05 33.92 -1.80
N ASN A 38 -32.20 33.27 -2.00
CA ASN A 38 -33.42 33.90 -2.55
C ASN A 38 -33.17 34.70 -3.86
N ILE A 39 -32.23 34.24 -4.68
CA ILE A 39 -31.90 34.86 -5.97
C ILE A 39 -32.94 34.56 -7.05
N PHE A 40 -33.73 33.49 -6.86
CA PHE A 40 -34.76 33.08 -7.80
C PHE A 40 -35.95 34.05 -7.94
N PRO A 41 -36.53 34.62 -6.86
CA PRO A 41 -37.62 35.59 -7.00
C PRO A 41 -37.24 36.89 -7.71
N THR A 42 -35.96 37.26 -7.79
CA THR A 42 -35.47 38.44 -8.52
C THR A 42 -35.13 38.17 -9.98
N LEU A 43 -35.10 36.91 -10.42
CA LEU A 43 -34.78 36.50 -11.79
C LEU A 43 -36.04 36.22 -12.58
N THR A 44 -36.06 36.62 -13.86
CA THR A 44 -37.11 36.18 -14.79
C THR A 44 -37.02 34.66 -14.98
N GLN A 45 -38.15 34.00 -15.27
CA GLN A 45 -38.18 32.53 -15.45
C GLN A 45 -37.15 32.04 -16.48
N GLN A 46 -36.92 32.82 -17.55
CA GLN A 46 -35.90 32.51 -18.56
C GLN A 46 -34.48 32.55 -17.98
N HIS A 47 -34.12 33.57 -17.20
CA HIS A 47 -32.78 33.65 -16.61
C HIS A 47 -32.55 32.57 -15.55
N ALA A 48 -33.56 32.26 -14.72
CA ALA A 48 -33.47 31.19 -13.74
C ALA A 48 -33.16 29.83 -14.39
N TYR A 49 -33.83 29.51 -15.50
CA TYR A 49 -33.58 28.29 -16.27
C TYR A 49 -32.13 28.20 -16.78
N HIS A 50 -31.61 29.28 -17.36
CA HIS A 50 -30.23 29.31 -17.87
C HIS A 50 -29.20 29.12 -16.75
N VAL A 51 -29.43 29.71 -15.58
CA VAL A 51 -28.55 29.55 -14.41
C VAL A 51 -28.53 28.10 -13.93
N VAL A 52 -29.70 27.46 -13.81
CA VAL A 52 -29.79 26.05 -13.38
C VAL A 52 -29.08 25.13 -14.37
N ILE A 53 -29.27 25.34 -15.68
CA ILE A 53 -28.58 24.57 -16.71
C ILE A 53 -27.08 24.80 -16.66
N ALA A 54 -26.62 26.05 -16.53
CA ALA A 54 -25.20 26.35 -16.45
C ALA A 54 -24.55 25.67 -15.22
N LEU A 55 -25.23 25.68 -14.08
CA LEU A 55 -24.78 25.00 -12.87
C LEU A 55 -24.68 23.48 -13.07
N ALA A 56 -25.71 22.86 -13.65
CA ALA A 56 -25.74 21.42 -13.94
C ALA A 56 -24.64 21.02 -14.93
N PHE A 57 -24.39 21.86 -15.95
CA PHE A 57 -23.34 21.64 -16.94
C PHE A 57 -21.93 21.73 -16.32
N MET A 58 -21.68 22.76 -15.50
CA MET A 58 -20.42 22.91 -14.76
C MET A 58 -20.16 21.72 -13.83
N ALA A 59 -21.19 21.24 -13.12
CA ALA A 59 -21.08 20.05 -12.29
C ALA A 59 -20.74 18.79 -13.11
N GLY A 60 -21.35 18.65 -14.29
CA GLY A 60 -21.03 17.58 -15.23
C GLY A 60 -19.57 17.60 -15.69
N ILE A 61 -19.02 18.77 -16.00
CA ILE A 61 -17.60 18.92 -16.36
C ILE A 61 -16.68 18.52 -15.21
N VAL A 62 -16.96 18.98 -13.98
CA VAL A 62 -16.15 18.62 -12.80
C VAL A 62 -16.19 17.13 -12.53
N ALA A 63 -17.36 16.49 -12.64
CA ALA A 63 -17.49 15.05 -12.50
C ALA A 63 -16.68 14.29 -13.56
N LEU A 64 -16.75 14.70 -14.83
CA LEU A 64 -15.95 14.11 -15.92
C LEU A 64 -14.44 14.29 -15.69
N ALA A 65 -14.00 15.46 -15.23
CA ALA A 65 -12.61 15.72 -14.88
C ALA A 65 -12.13 14.80 -13.73
N GLY A 66 -12.98 14.57 -12.72
CA GLY A 66 -12.68 13.65 -11.62
C GLY A 66 -12.54 12.20 -12.09
N ILE A 67 -13.47 11.72 -12.94
CA ILE A 67 -13.42 10.36 -13.50
C ILE A 67 -12.18 10.19 -14.38
N THR A 68 -11.90 11.14 -15.27
CA THR A 68 -10.74 11.08 -16.17
C THR A 68 -9.41 11.08 -15.41
N ALA A 69 -9.27 11.93 -14.38
CA ALA A 69 -8.10 11.92 -13.50
C ALA A 69 -7.92 10.56 -12.79
N TRP A 70 -9.01 9.99 -12.26
CA TRP A 70 -8.97 8.68 -11.60
C TRP A 70 -8.59 7.55 -12.57
N VAL A 71 -9.17 7.51 -13.77
CA VAL A 71 -8.81 6.51 -14.80
C VAL A 71 -7.36 6.67 -15.21
N TYR A 72 -6.87 7.91 -15.38
CA TYR A 72 -5.48 8.17 -15.74
C TYR A 72 -4.50 7.61 -14.70
N VAL A 73 -4.71 7.94 -13.42
CA VAL A 73 -3.88 7.43 -12.32
C VAL A 73 -3.97 5.91 -12.23
N SER A 74 -5.16 5.32 -12.35
CA SER A 74 -5.36 3.88 -12.22
C SER A 74 -4.75 3.07 -13.37
N THR A 75 -4.62 3.67 -14.56
CA THR A 75 -4.05 3.01 -15.75
C THR A 75 -2.55 3.25 -15.92
N HIS A 76 -2.05 4.43 -15.55
CA HIS A 76 -0.65 4.81 -15.74
C HIS A 76 0.22 4.53 -14.52
N VAL A 77 -0.37 4.42 -13.32
CA VAL A 77 0.28 3.76 -12.19
C VAL A 77 0.11 2.25 -12.37
N LYS A 78 0.61 1.72 -13.50
CA LYS A 78 1.21 0.39 -13.48
C LYS A 78 2.32 0.53 -12.46
N ALA A 79 2.19 -0.11 -11.30
CA ALA A 79 3.34 -0.34 -10.44
C ALA A 79 4.48 -0.72 -11.38
N GLU A 80 5.56 0.07 -11.43
CA GLU A 80 6.77 -0.28 -12.17
C GLU A 80 7.32 -1.56 -11.53
N SER A 81 6.67 -2.70 -11.78
CA SER A 81 7.37 -3.93 -12.01
C SER A 81 8.09 -3.69 -13.33
N ASN A 82 9.19 -2.92 -13.28
CA ASN A 82 10.19 -3.01 -14.31
C ASN A 82 10.41 -4.51 -14.49
N PRO A 83 10.06 -5.10 -15.65
CA PRO A 83 10.41 -6.49 -15.90
C PRO A 83 11.91 -6.58 -15.62
N PRO A 84 12.41 -7.64 -14.98
CA PRO A 84 13.80 -7.72 -14.54
C PRO A 84 14.72 -7.57 -15.76
N THR A 85 15.08 -6.33 -16.08
CA THR A 85 15.93 -5.99 -17.20
C THR A 85 17.31 -6.47 -16.78
N ALA A 86 17.70 -7.62 -17.34
CA ALA A 86 19.05 -8.12 -17.46
C ALA A 86 19.95 -7.85 -16.25
N SER A 87 19.97 -8.79 -15.29
CA SER A 87 21.11 -9.02 -14.39
C SER A 87 21.73 -7.75 -13.79
N ALA A 88 20.91 -6.82 -13.29
CA ALA A 88 21.41 -5.76 -12.44
C ALA A 88 22.12 -6.44 -11.27
N LYS A 89 23.43 -6.15 -11.11
CA LYS A 89 24.23 -6.71 -10.04
C LYS A 89 23.53 -6.40 -8.71
N LEU A 90 23.03 -7.43 -8.05
CA LEU A 90 22.30 -7.26 -6.79
C LEU A 90 23.20 -6.55 -5.78
N PRO A 91 22.69 -5.54 -5.04
CA PRO A 91 23.47 -4.83 -4.05
C PRO A 91 23.92 -5.81 -2.96
N LEU A 92 25.17 -5.74 -2.51
CA LEU A 92 25.65 -6.61 -1.43
C LEU A 92 24.95 -6.26 -0.12
N LEU A 93 24.41 -7.26 0.58
CA LEU A 93 23.80 -7.07 1.90
C LEU A 93 24.89 -6.85 2.97
N PRO A 94 24.70 -5.90 3.89
CA PRO A 94 25.72 -5.61 4.88
C PRO A 94 25.76 -6.73 5.92
N GLY A 95 26.89 -7.43 6.00
CA GLY A 95 27.02 -8.62 6.86
C GLY A 95 26.21 -9.82 6.38
N ASP A 96 25.96 -9.90 5.07
CA ASP A 96 25.30 -10.99 4.33
C ASP A 96 23.82 -11.21 4.68
N THR A 97 23.22 -10.32 5.47
CA THR A 97 21.81 -10.42 5.87
C THR A 97 21.23 -9.05 6.21
N GLY A 98 19.92 -8.99 6.36
CA GLY A 98 19.21 -7.83 6.88
C GLY A 98 17.73 -8.12 7.02
N TRP A 99 17.00 -7.19 7.61
CA TRP A 99 15.56 -7.31 7.82
C TRP A 99 14.79 -6.50 6.79
N ILE A 100 13.72 -7.08 6.26
CA ILE A 100 12.76 -6.39 5.40
C ILE A 100 11.37 -6.46 6.01
N PHE A 101 10.58 -5.42 5.79
CA PHE A 101 9.18 -5.39 6.20
C PHE A 101 8.31 -6.12 5.18
N ALA A 102 7.60 -7.16 5.60
CA ALA A 102 6.78 -7.99 4.72
C ALA A 102 5.30 -7.59 4.68
N GLY A 103 4.84 -6.80 5.66
CA GLY A 103 3.48 -6.28 5.74
C GLY A 103 2.88 -6.38 7.14
N TYR A 104 1.61 -5.96 7.26
CA TYR A 104 0.81 -6.13 8.46
C TYR A 104 -0.18 -7.27 8.29
N SER A 105 -0.14 -8.26 9.18
CA SER A 105 -1.08 -9.38 9.20
C SER A 105 -2.08 -9.24 10.34
N ASN A 106 -3.36 -9.46 10.07
CA ASN A 106 -4.37 -9.61 11.12
C ASN A 106 -4.32 -11.05 11.63
N ILE A 107 -3.83 -11.24 12.86
CA ILE A 107 -3.58 -12.59 13.41
C ILE A 107 -4.88 -13.34 13.63
N ALA A 108 -5.93 -12.64 14.08
CA ALA A 108 -7.22 -13.26 14.36
C ALA A 108 -7.88 -13.80 13.08
N ARG A 109 -7.69 -13.12 11.95
CA ARG A 109 -8.27 -13.50 10.65
C ARG A 109 -7.34 -14.32 9.77
N GLY A 110 -6.04 -14.36 10.06
CA GLY A 110 -5.04 -15.01 9.21
C GLY A 110 -4.84 -14.33 7.85
N THR A 111 -5.19 -13.05 7.72
CA THR A 111 -5.15 -12.29 6.46
C THR A 111 -4.25 -11.07 6.56
N PHE A 112 -3.58 -10.66 5.48
CA PHE A 112 -2.86 -9.38 5.45
C PHE A 112 -3.82 -8.20 5.37
N VAL A 113 -3.58 -7.18 6.21
CA VAL A 113 -4.24 -5.87 6.13
C VAL A 113 -3.48 -4.98 5.16
N GLU A 114 -2.16 -5.09 5.18
CA GLU A 114 -1.24 -4.39 4.30
C GLU A 114 -0.15 -5.36 3.84
N GLY A 115 0.12 -5.44 2.54
CA GLY A 115 0.92 -6.51 1.94
C GLY A 115 0.06 -7.73 1.55
N PRO A 116 0.65 -8.94 1.43
CA PRO A 116 2.06 -9.25 1.67
C PRO A 116 2.93 -8.71 0.55
N TYR A 117 4.02 -8.06 0.93
CA TYR A 117 5.00 -7.48 -0.01
C TYR A 117 5.97 -8.49 -0.60
N VAL A 118 5.79 -9.76 -0.25
CA VAL A 118 6.57 -10.90 -0.71
C VAL A 118 5.62 -11.99 -1.21
N SER A 119 6.09 -12.84 -2.12
CA SER A 119 5.44 -14.08 -2.52
C SER A 119 6.36 -15.26 -2.23
N VAL A 120 5.83 -16.35 -1.69
CA VAL A 120 6.58 -17.61 -1.54
C VAL A 120 6.74 -18.23 -2.93
N GLN A 121 7.99 -18.43 -3.36
CA GLN A 121 8.34 -19.07 -4.62
C GLN A 121 8.67 -20.55 -4.42
N GLY A 122 9.25 -20.90 -3.28
CA GLY A 122 9.56 -22.28 -2.91
C GLY A 122 9.50 -22.43 -1.40
N THR A 123 8.99 -23.58 -0.94
CA THR A 123 8.93 -23.89 0.49
C THR A 123 9.74 -25.13 0.80
N THR A 124 10.49 -25.09 1.90
CA THR A 124 11.23 -26.25 2.41
C THR A 124 10.34 -27.17 3.25
N THR A 125 9.15 -26.70 3.65
CA THR A 125 8.25 -27.41 4.55
C THR A 125 6.88 -27.63 3.90
N ARG A 126 6.10 -28.58 4.40
CA ARG A 126 4.66 -28.63 4.08
C ARG A 126 3.99 -27.49 4.83
N ALA A 127 3.98 -26.29 4.25
CA ALA A 127 3.37 -25.10 4.84
C ALA A 127 1.87 -25.33 5.05
N VAL A 128 1.44 -25.53 6.30
CA VAL A 128 0.02 -25.76 6.65
C VAL A 128 -0.56 -24.55 7.41
N ARG A 129 0.25 -23.64 7.96
CA ARG A 129 -0.26 -22.64 8.93
C ARG A 129 0.26 -21.20 8.81
N ARG A 130 1.40 -20.93 8.18
CA ARG A 130 1.96 -19.56 8.08
C ARG A 130 2.20 -19.16 6.62
N PHE A 131 2.11 -17.86 6.36
CA PHE A 131 2.30 -17.30 5.03
C PHE A 131 3.76 -17.40 4.55
N VAL A 132 4.72 -17.23 5.46
CA VAL A 132 6.16 -17.36 5.22
C VAL A 132 6.79 -18.05 6.42
N GLU A 133 7.64 -19.04 6.17
CA GLU A 133 8.40 -19.79 7.17
C GLU A 133 9.91 -19.61 6.98
N ILE A 134 10.68 -19.97 8.02
CA ILE A 134 12.14 -20.01 7.93
C ILE A 134 12.54 -21.10 6.93
N GLY A 135 13.42 -20.77 6.00
CA GLY A 135 13.86 -21.66 4.92
C GLY A 135 13.13 -21.42 3.59
N ASP A 136 11.97 -20.76 3.61
CA ASP A 136 11.25 -20.44 2.38
C ASP A 136 12.07 -19.53 1.47
N THR A 137 11.95 -19.79 0.17
CA THR A 137 12.41 -18.89 -0.88
C THR A 137 11.26 -17.96 -1.24
N ILE A 138 11.49 -16.66 -1.14
CA ILE A 138 10.52 -15.60 -1.40
C ILE A 138 10.98 -14.70 -2.53
N GLY A 139 10.02 -14.13 -3.27
CA GLY A 139 10.24 -13.06 -4.24
C GLY A 139 9.63 -11.76 -3.73
N LEU A 140 10.34 -10.64 -3.89
CA LEU A 140 9.80 -9.32 -3.56
C LEU A 140 8.75 -8.89 -4.60
N LYS A 141 7.54 -8.51 -4.17
CA LYS A 141 6.51 -7.94 -5.09
C LYS A 141 6.72 -6.46 -5.35
N VAL A 142 7.39 -5.77 -4.45
CA VAL A 142 7.70 -4.34 -4.50
C VAL A 142 9.12 -4.13 -3.98
N SER A 143 9.76 -3.03 -4.37
CA SER A 143 11.08 -2.69 -3.84
C SER A 143 11.02 -2.46 -2.32
N ARG A 144 12.05 -2.91 -1.60
CA ARG A 144 12.09 -2.85 -0.13
C ARG A 144 13.44 -2.43 0.39
N ASP A 145 13.42 -1.52 1.35
CA ASP A 145 14.60 -1.13 2.10
C ASP A 145 15.01 -2.25 3.06
N VAL A 146 16.32 -2.43 3.18
CA VAL A 146 16.94 -3.35 4.13
C VAL A 146 17.28 -2.58 5.40
N HIS A 147 16.88 -3.13 6.54
CA HIS A 147 17.09 -2.54 7.85
C HIS A 147 17.97 -3.43 8.72
N ILE A 148 18.80 -2.80 9.54
CA ILE A 148 19.54 -3.42 10.64
C ILE A 148 19.42 -2.46 11.83
N VAL A 149 19.03 -2.97 13.00
CA VAL A 149 18.82 -2.14 14.19
C VAL A 149 20.10 -1.38 14.55
N ASP A 150 20.01 -0.06 14.70
CA ASP A 150 21.10 0.87 15.01
C ASP A 150 22.31 0.77 14.04
N PHE A 151 22.08 0.40 12.78
CA PHE A 151 23.12 0.23 11.76
C PHE A 151 24.10 1.40 11.66
N LYS A 152 23.60 2.64 11.63
CA LYS A 152 24.45 3.83 11.52
C LYS A 152 25.34 4.06 12.75
N LYS A 153 25.00 3.46 13.91
CA LYS A 153 25.76 3.62 15.17
C LYS A 153 26.76 2.49 15.38
N ILE A 154 26.33 1.24 15.15
CA ILE A 154 27.09 0.03 15.52
C ILE A 154 27.32 -0.93 14.35
N GLY A 155 27.03 -0.50 13.12
CA GLY A 155 27.23 -1.27 11.90
C GLY A 155 26.38 -2.55 11.89
N VAL A 156 27.01 -3.67 11.55
CA VAL A 156 26.35 -4.97 11.40
C VAL A 156 26.20 -5.75 12.71
N SER A 157 26.59 -5.17 13.85
CA SER A 157 26.61 -5.85 15.14
C SER A 157 25.22 -6.35 15.58
N SER A 158 24.17 -5.61 15.20
CA SER A 158 22.76 -5.95 15.51
C SER A 158 22.00 -6.56 14.33
N LYS A 159 22.69 -7.14 13.34
CA LYS A 159 22.06 -7.74 12.15
C LYS A 159 21.08 -8.89 12.45
N LEU A 160 21.22 -9.53 13.62
CA LEU A 160 20.34 -10.60 14.08
C LEU A 160 19.22 -10.10 15.01
N VAL A 161 19.26 -8.83 15.43
CA VAL A 161 18.24 -8.25 16.31
C VAL A 161 17.05 -7.84 15.47
N SER A 162 15.87 -8.32 15.84
CA SER A 162 14.64 -7.99 15.12
C SER A 162 14.27 -6.50 15.31
N PRO A 163 13.88 -5.79 14.23
CA PRO A 163 13.26 -4.46 14.29
C PRO A 163 12.19 -4.29 15.36
N ILE A 164 11.42 -5.34 15.63
CA ILE A 164 10.31 -5.32 16.59
C ILE A 164 10.78 -5.08 18.02
N THR A 165 12.00 -5.48 18.40
CA THR A 165 12.50 -5.25 19.76
C THR A 165 12.75 -3.77 20.05
N LYS A 166 13.05 -2.99 19.01
CA LYS A 166 13.17 -1.52 19.09
C LYS A 166 11.82 -0.82 18.96
N GLY A 167 10.87 -1.45 18.26
CA GLY A 167 9.53 -0.92 18.03
C GLY A 167 9.49 -0.03 16.79
N ILE A 168 9.74 1.27 16.95
CA ILE A 168 9.70 2.22 15.84
C ILE A 168 11.06 2.25 15.14
N ILE A 169 11.05 2.00 13.83
CA ILE A 169 12.23 2.11 12.98
C ILE A 169 12.51 3.59 12.70
N ASP A 170 13.76 3.99 12.90
CA ASP A 170 14.22 5.36 12.68
C ASP A 170 15.29 5.43 11.58
N GLU A 171 15.88 6.62 11.39
CA GLU A 171 16.91 6.83 10.37
C GLU A 171 18.22 6.08 10.66
N TYR A 172 18.51 5.75 11.92
CA TYR A 172 19.71 5.01 12.30
C TYR A 172 19.66 3.54 11.92
N ASP A 173 18.48 3.00 11.64
CA ASP A 173 18.27 1.60 11.26
C ASP A 173 18.41 1.36 9.74
N LYS A 174 18.48 2.43 8.94
CA LYS A 174 18.55 2.34 7.48
C LYS A 174 19.95 1.94 7.02
N THR A 175 20.04 0.90 6.21
CA THR A 175 21.31 0.47 5.59
C THR A 175 21.66 1.27 4.33
N GLY A 176 20.68 1.97 3.75
CA GLY A 176 20.81 2.63 2.44
C GLY A 176 20.68 1.66 1.25
N ILE A 177 20.42 0.37 1.50
CA ILE A 177 20.21 -0.62 0.46
C ILE A 177 18.71 -0.83 0.25
N THR A 178 18.29 -0.67 -1.01
CA THR A 178 16.94 -0.99 -1.47
C THR A 178 17.03 -2.17 -2.42
N LEU A 179 16.32 -3.25 -2.09
CA LEU A 179 16.20 -4.43 -2.94
C LEU A 179 15.09 -4.18 -3.97
N PRO A 180 15.33 -4.38 -5.27
CA PRO A 180 14.31 -4.17 -6.29
C PRO A 180 13.23 -5.26 -6.21
N ALA A 181 12.02 -4.93 -6.68
CA ALA A 181 10.98 -5.92 -6.93
C ALA A 181 11.52 -7.06 -7.83
N GLY A 182 11.02 -8.28 -7.62
CA GLY A 182 11.49 -9.49 -8.29
C GLY A 182 12.74 -10.12 -7.68
N THR A 183 13.40 -9.48 -6.71
CA THR A 183 14.55 -10.09 -6.01
C THR A 183 14.12 -11.36 -5.26
N GLU A 184 14.81 -12.46 -5.53
CA GLU A 184 14.63 -13.73 -4.82
C GLU A 184 15.56 -13.82 -3.60
N LEU A 185 15.00 -14.24 -2.47
CA LEU A 185 15.65 -14.26 -1.17
C LEU A 185 15.27 -15.53 -0.41
N VAL A 186 16.14 -15.96 0.50
CA VAL A 186 15.85 -17.03 1.47
C VAL A 186 15.58 -16.42 2.83
N VAL A 187 14.48 -16.83 3.45
CA VAL A 187 14.10 -16.40 4.79
C VAL A 187 14.93 -17.15 5.83
N ARG A 188 15.67 -16.42 6.65
CA ARG A 188 16.50 -16.96 7.74
C ARG A 188 15.92 -16.77 9.13
N ASP A 189 14.99 -15.83 9.28
CA ASP A 189 14.25 -15.61 10.52
C ASP A 189 12.95 -14.88 10.22
N VAL A 190 11.97 -15.09 11.09
CA VAL A 190 10.63 -14.47 11.01
C VAL A 190 10.31 -13.87 12.36
N SER A 191 10.05 -12.57 12.38
CA SER A 191 9.69 -11.85 13.59
C SER A 191 8.33 -11.17 13.43
N GLU A 192 7.45 -11.40 14.39
CA GLU A 192 6.09 -10.86 14.42
C GLU A 192 5.94 -9.93 15.63
N GLY A 193 5.61 -8.66 15.37
CA GLY A 193 5.46 -7.64 16.39
C GLY A 193 3.99 -7.32 16.61
N ARG A 194 3.50 -7.54 17.84
CA ARG A 194 2.12 -7.22 18.24
C ARG A 194 2.12 -5.98 19.11
N TRP A 195 1.15 -5.12 18.89
CA TRP A 195 0.83 -4.02 19.81
C TRP A 195 -0.41 -4.41 20.62
N SER A 196 -0.44 -4.02 21.89
CA SER A 196 -1.54 -4.39 22.81
C SER A 196 -2.91 -3.98 22.30
N ASP A 197 -2.98 -2.85 21.58
CA ASP A 197 -4.24 -2.22 21.19
C ASP A 197 -4.59 -2.48 19.72
N SER A 198 -3.80 -3.30 19.02
CA SER A 198 -3.98 -3.57 17.58
C SER A 198 -4.09 -5.07 17.31
N PRO A 199 -5.13 -5.53 16.59
CA PRO A 199 -5.22 -6.92 16.14
C PRO A 199 -4.22 -7.25 15.01
N ASN A 200 -3.48 -6.24 14.53
CA ASN A 200 -2.54 -6.36 13.43
C ASN A 200 -1.12 -6.52 13.97
N ALA A 201 -0.38 -7.47 13.42
CA ALA A 201 1.04 -7.65 13.69
C ALA A 201 1.89 -7.20 12.51
N ALA A 202 2.99 -6.51 12.81
CA ALA A 202 4.05 -6.26 11.84
C ALA A 202 4.83 -7.55 11.59
N LEU A 203 4.96 -7.94 10.33
CA LEU A 203 5.77 -9.09 9.92
C LEU A 203 7.11 -8.60 9.35
N TRP A 204 8.19 -9.01 10.00
CA TRP A 204 9.56 -8.74 9.58
C TRP A 204 10.27 -10.04 9.23
N LEU A 205 11.00 -10.03 8.12
CA LEU A 205 11.72 -11.19 7.63
C LEU A 205 13.22 -10.87 7.60
N ARG A 206 14.02 -11.71 8.23
CA ARG A 206 15.47 -11.68 8.03
C ARG A 206 15.79 -12.49 6.80
N ILE A 207 16.48 -11.86 5.86
CA ILE A 207 16.70 -12.42 4.53
C ILE A 207 18.18 -12.57 4.20
N VAL A 208 18.48 -13.48 3.28
CA VAL A 208 19.77 -13.59 2.58
C VAL A 208 19.50 -13.85 1.09
N TYR A 209 20.49 -13.65 0.23
CA TYR A 209 20.35 -14.07 -1.17
C TYR A 209 20.23 -15.59 -1.31
N VAL A 210 19.47 -16.02 -2.32
CA VAL A 210 19.43 -17.43 -2.72
C VAL A 210 20.86 -17.87 -3.11
N PRO A 211 21.38 -18.98 -2.56
CA PRO A 211 22.68 -19.51 -2.97
C PRO A 211 22.64 -19.85 -4.46
N ARG A 212 23.57 -19.29 -5.24
CA ARG A 212 23.77 -19.63 -6.65
C ARG A 212 24.83 -20.72 -6.81
#